data_AF-A0A956SB42-F1
#
_entry.id   AF-A0A956SB42-F1
#
_cell.length_a   1.000
_cell.length_b   1.000
_cell.length_c   1.000
_cell.angle_alpha   90.00
_cell.angle_beta   90.00
_cell.angle_gamma   90.00
#
_symmetry.space_group_name_H-M   'P 1'
#
loop_
_entity.id
_entity.type
_entity.pdbx_description
1 polymer ?
#
loop_
_entity_poly.entity_id
_entity_poly.type
_entity_poly.pdbx_seq_one_letter_code
_entity_poly.pdbx_strand_id
1 'polypeptide(L)'
;MKCRFAIIASLAGLIVAPAAHALTTEELLDVVQERAFDYFWEQANPANGLIKDRSTPGSPASIAAVGFGLTSIAIGVDHGWVTREDAAARVLTTLETFWNGPQGAGSSGTIGYQGLFYHFLDMTTATRTWSCELSTIDTALLMAGVLDAKHYFDGVDATEIQIRA
;
A
#
# COMPACT_ATOMS: atom_id res chain seq x y z
N MET A 1 -5.65 -47.36 56.49
CA MET A 1 -5.19 -46.50 55.38
C MET A 1 -6.11 -45.30 55.31
N LYS A 2 -5.71 -44.15 55.88
CA LYS A 2 -6.54 -42.92 55.94
C LYS A 2 -6.20 -42.05 54.73
N CYS A 3 -7.08 -41.99 53.74
CA CYS A 3 -6.91 -41.11 52.58
C CYS A 3 -7.50 -39.73 52.92
N ARG A 4 -6.63 -38.72 53.05
CA ARG A 4 -7.01 -37.32 53.24
C ARG A 4 -7.20 -36.70 51.85
N PHE A 5 -8.43 -36.28 51.52
CA PHE A 5 -8.67 -35.40 50.38
C PHE A 5 -8.30 -33.97 50.78
N ALA A 6 -7.32 -33.38 50.08
CA ALA A 6 -7.04 -31.96 50.14
C ALA A 6 -7.91 -31.24 49.11
N ILE A 7 -8.75 -30.31 49.56
CA ILE A 7 -9.52 -29.42 48.70
C ILE A 7 -8.58 -28.28 48.29
N ILE A 8 -8.18 -28.25 47.02
CA ILE A 8 -7.51 -27.10 46.41
C ILE A 8 -8.61 -26.11 46.03
N ALA A 9 -8.74 -25.02 46.79
CA ALA A 9 -9.59 -23.90 46.42
C ALA A 9 -8.93 -23.16 45.24
N SER A 10 -9.50 -23.30 44.04
CA SER A 10 -9.10 -22.52 42.87
C SER A 10 -9.66 -21.11 43.02
N LEU A 11 -8.81 -20.12 43.29
CA LEU A 11 -9.17 -18.71 43.13
C LEU A 11 -9.18 -18.42 41.62
N ALA A 12 -10.35 -18.48 41.01
CA ALA A 12 -10.57 -17.86 39.71
C ALA A 12 -10.61 -16.34 39.93
N GLY A 13 -9.48 -15.68 39.72
CA GLY A 13 -9.43 -14.22 39.63
C GLY A 13 -10.23 -13.77 38.41
N LEU A 14 -11.34 -13.07 38.66
CA LEU A 14 -12.17 -12.49 37.61
C LEU A 14 -11.37 -11.37 36.92
N ILE A 15 -10.85 -11.62 35.72
CA ILE A 15 -10.29 -10.57 34.87
C ILE A 15 -11.48 -9.75 34.38
N VAL A 16 -11.73 -8.61 35.01
CA VAL A 16 -12.68 -7.62 34.52
C VAL A 16 -12.02 -6.95 33.32
N ALA A 17 -12.49 -7.29 32.12
CA ALA A 17 -12.13 -6.55 30.92
C ALA A 17 -12.53 -5.07 31.12
N PRO A 18 -11.68 -4.11 30.73
CA PRO A 18 -12.05 -2.71 30.83
C PRO A 18 -13.32 -2.45 30.02
N ALA A 19 -14.19 -1.57 30.54
CA ALA A 19 -15.37 -1.16 29.80
C ALA A 19 -14.93 -0.58 28.45
N ALA A 20 -15.64 -0.94 27.37
CA ALA A 20 -15.38 -0.39 26.06
C ALA A 20 -15.46 1.15 26.13
N HIS A 21 -14.33 1.82 25.91
CA HIS A 21 -14.27 3.27 25.78
C HIS A 21 -14.67 3.63 24.35
N ALA A 22 -15.61 4.55 24.19
CA ALA A 22 -15.91 5.12 22.89
C ALA A 22 -14.73 6.02 22.49
N LEU A 23 -14.20 5.82 21.28
CA LEU A 23 -13.16 6.69 20.73
C LEU A 23 -13.68 8.14 20.64
N THR A 24 -12.79 9.08 20.92
CA THR A 24 -12.97 10.48 20.50
C THR A 24 -12.96 10.57 18.98
N THR A 25 -13.43 11.69 18.43
CA THR A 25 -13.39 11.92 16.98
C THR A 25 -11.98 11.85 16.42
N GLU A 26 -10.99 12.42 17.13
CA GLU A 26 -9.58 12.39 16.68
C GLU A 26 -9.03 10.96 16.68
N GLU A 27 -9.24 10.20 17.75
CA GLU A 27 -8.82 8.79 17.80
C GLU A 27 -9.51 7.95 16.72
N LEU A 28 -10.79 8.22 16.43
CA LEU A 28 -11.50 7.57 15.35
C LEU A 28 -10.89 7.92 13.98
N LEU A 29 -10.57 9.19 13.74
CA LEU A 29 -9.95 9.64 12.50
C LEU A 29 -8.55 9.04 12.33
N ASP A 30 -7.75 8.95 13.39
CA ASP A 30 -6.43 8.30 13.34
C ASP A 30 -6.55 6.82 12.98
N VAL A 31 -7.49 6.10 13.62
CA VAL A 31 -7.73 4.67 13.31
C VAL A 31 -8.21 4.50 11.87
N VAL A 32 -9.11 5.36 11.37
CA VAL A 32 -9.59 5.27 9.99
C VAL A 32 -8.47 5.54 8.99
N GLN A 33 -7.62 6.53 9.25
CA GLN A 33 -6.48 6.84 8.39
C GLN A 33 -5.43 5.72 8.38
N GLU A 34 -5.06 5.19 9.55
CA GLU A 34 -4.11 4.07 9.65
C GLU A 34 -4.64 2.84 8.91
N ARG A 35 -5.92 2.47 9.09
CA ARG A 35 -6.52 1.32 8.39
C ARG A 35 -6.67 1.54 6.89
N ALA A 36 -6.85 2.78 6.45
CA ALA A 36 -6.82 3.12 5.03
C ALA A 36 -5.39 2.99 4.47
N PHE A 37 -4.39 3.44 5.20
CA PHE A 37 -2.97 3.27 4.86
C PHE A 37 -2.58 1.78 4.77
N ASP A 38 -3.00 0.97 5.74
CA ASP A 38 -2.72 -0.48 5.78
C ASP A 38 -3.10 -1.15 4.46
N TYR A 39 -4.20 -0.73 3.82
CA TYR A 39 -4.57 -1.24 2.51
C TYR A 39 -3.47 -1.01 1.47
N PHE A 40 -2.98 0.22 1.33
CA PHE A 40 -1.96 0.55 0.34
C PHE A 40 -0.60 -0.09 0.66
N TRP A 41 -0.30 -0.25 1.96
CA TRP A 41 0.95 -0.85 2.41
C TRP A 41 0.97 -2.37 2.24
N GLU A 42 -0.09 -3.05 2.68
CA GLU A 42 -0.19 -4.51 2.74
C GLU A 42 -0.69 -5.14 1.43
N GLN A 43 -1.51 -4.43 0.65
CA GLN A 43 -2.00 -4.95 -0.65
C GLN A 43 -1.09 -4.62 -1.82
N ALA A 44 0.07 -4.01 -1.56
CA ALA A 44 1.13 -3.84 -2.53
C ALA A 44 1.92 -5.14 -2.74
N ASN A 45 2.37 -5.38 -3.97
CA ASN A 45 3.43 -6.34 -4.22
C ASN A 45 4.79 -5.68 -3.92
N PRO A 46 5.54 -6.14 -2.89
CA PRO A 46 6.78 -5.47 -2.49
C PRO A 46 7.89 -5.54 -3.54
N ALA A 47 7.80 -6.45 -4.52
CA ALA A 47 8.82 -6.60 -5.56
C ALA A 47 8.69 -5.61 -6.73
N ASN A 48 7.51 -5.01 -6.92
CA ASN A 48 7.25 -4.09 -8.03
C ASN A 48 6.40 -2.86 -7.65
N GLY A 49 5.96 -2.77 -6.39
CA GLY A 49 5.19 -1.64 -5.89
C GLY A 49 3.74 -1.55 -6.39
N LEU A 50 3.28 -2.50 -7.22
CA LEU A 50 1.90 -2.49 -7.72
C LEU A 50 0.91 -2.76 -6.59
N ILE A 51 -0.20 -2.02 -6.57
CA ILE A 51 -1.24 -2.10 -5.55
C ILE A 51 -2.50 -2.68 -6.17
N LYS A 52 -3.10 -3.66 -5.48
CA LYS A 52 -4.36 -4.27 -5.92
C LYS A 52 -5.47 -3.23 -6.09
N ASP A 53 -6.36 -3.48 -7.06
CA ASP A 53 -7.64 -2.78 -7.20
C ASP A 53 -8.55 -2.97 -5.98
N ARG A 54 -8.57 -4.19 -5.44
CA ARG A 54 -9.36 -4.55 -4.25
C ARG A 54 -8.68 -5.65 -3.44
N SER A 55 -9.03 -5.77 -2.16
CA SER A 55 -8.41 -6.74 -1.24
C SER A 55 -8.81 -8.21 -1.48
N THR A 56 -9.68 -8.49 -2.46
CA THR A 56 -10.08 -9.87 -2.75
C THR A 56 -8.94 -10.67 -3.38
N PRO A 57 -8.80 -11.98 -3.07
CA PRO A 57 -7.81 -12.83 -3.70
C PRO A 57 -7.87 -12.77 -5.23
N GLY A 58 -6.71 -12.69 -5.88
CA GLY A 58 -6.60 -12.64 -7.34
C GLY A 58 -6.96 -11.30 -7.99
N SER A 59 -7.19 -10.24 -7.21
CA SER A 59 -7.35 -8.88 -7.78
C SER A 59 -6.12 -8.47 -8.59
N PRO A 60 -6.27 -7.86 -9.77
CA PRO A 60 -5.15 -7.22 -10.46
C PRO A 60 -4.73 -5.95 -9.74
N ALA A 61 -3.66 -5.33 -10.22
CA ALA A 61 -3.28 -3.98 -9.84
C ALA A 61 -4.16 -2.96 -10.55
N SER A 62 -4.48 -1.84 -9.88
CA SER A 62 -5.05 -0.64 -10.51
C SER A 62 -4.01 0.47 -10.46
N ILE A 63 -3.71 1.11 -11.59
CA ILE A 63 -2.73 2.20 -11.62
C ILE A 63 -3.23 3.45 -10.88
N ALA A 64 -4.55 3.65 -10.79
CA ALA A 64 -5.13 4.70 -9.96
C ALA A 64 -4.90 4.41 -8.47
N ALA A 65 -5.07 3.16 -8.03
CA ALA A 65 -4.76 2.74 -6.67
C ALA A 65 -3.28 2.93 -6.34
N VAL A 66 -2.38 2.69 -7.31
CA VAL A 66 -0.95 3.00 -7.16
C VAL A 66 -0.73 4.50 -6.95
N GLY A 67 -1.37 5.35 -7.76
CA GLY A 67 -1.30 6.81 -7.59
C GLY A 67 -1.70 7.27 -6.19
N PHE A 68 -2.85 6.81 -5.69
CA PHE A 68 -3.27 7.12 -4.32
C PHE A 68 -2.33 6.51 -3.27
N GLY A 69 -1.80 5.32 -3.51
CA GLY A 69 -0.85 4.67 -2.62
C GLY A 69 0.46 5.43 -2.46
N LEU A 70 0.98 6.06 -3.52
CA LEU A 70 2.18 6.88 -3.43
C LEU A 70 2.00 8.06 -2.45
N THR A 71 0.86 8.75 -2.52
CA THR A 71 0.49 9.79 -1.54
C THR A 71 0.23 9.21 -0.15
N SER A 72 -0.45 8.06 -0.07
CA SER A 72 -0.69 7.39 1.22
C SER A 72 0.60 7.00 1.92
N ILE A 73 1.65 6.64 1.18
CA ILE A 73 2.97 6.32 1.74
C ILE A 73 3.60 7.55 2.41
N ALA A 74 3.51 8.73 1.79
CA ALA A 74 3.99 9.98 2.40
C ALA A 74 3.26 10.27 3.73
N ILE A 75 1.93 10.12 3.74
CA ILE A 75 1.12 10.25 4.97
C ILE A 75 1.58 9.25 6.03
N GLY A 76 1.86 7.99 5.64
CA GLY A 76 2.34 6.98 6.58
C GLY A 76 3.70 7.31 7.21
N VAL A 77 4.57 8.02 6.49
CA VAL A 77 5.83 8.54 7.05
C VAL A 77 5.56 9.67 8.04
N ASP A 78 4.69 10.62 7.71
CA ASP A 78 4.36 11.75 8.58
C ASP A 78 3.73 11.30 9.91
N HIS A 79 2.91 10.24 9.88
CA HIS A 79 2.33 9.63 11.07
C HIS A 79 3.30 8.65 11.80
N GLY A 80 4.43 8.30 11.19
CA GLY A 80 5.39 7.36 11.76
C GLY A 80 4.95 5.89 11.72
N TRP A 81 3.98 5.53 10.89
CA TRP A 81 3.55 4.14 10.68
C TRP A 81 4.60 3.31 9.93
N VAL A 82 5.41 3.98 9.09
CA VAL A 82 6.56 3.39 8.40
C VAL A 82 7.76 4.33 8.50
N THR A 83 8.96 3.77 8.38
CA THR A 83 10.18 4.57 8.29
C THR A 83 10.24 5.29 6.95
N ARG A 84 10.90 6.45 6.91
CA ARG A 84 11.10 7.19 5.66
C ARG A 84 11.94 6.39 4.67
N GLU A 85 12.89 5.62 5.16
CA GLU A 85 13.76 4.75 4.37
C GLU A 85 12.98 3.63 3.69
N ASP A 86 12.12 2.91 4.43
CA ASP A 86 11.28 1.84 3.86
C ASP A 86 10.27 2.41 2.86
N ALA A 87 9.71 3.59 3.16
CA ALA A 87 8.81 4.31 2.28
C ALA A 87 9.50 4.74 0.97
N ALA A 88 10.68 5.34 1.05
CA ALA A 88 11.46 5.74 -0.12
C ALA A 88 11.83 4.53 -0.99
N ALA A 89 12.24 3.42 -0.39
CA ALA A 89 12.53 2.18 -1.11
C ALA A 89 11.29 1.66 -1.85
N ARG A 90 10.12 1.64 -1.21
CA ARG A 90 8.84 1.23 -1.82
C ARG A 90 8.46 2.13 -3.00
N VAL A 91 8.57 3.44 -2.82
CA VAL A 91 8.28 4.43 -3.88
C VAL A 91 9.21 4.23 -5.05
N LEU A 92 10.52 4.13 -4.83
CA LEU A 92 11.49 3.94 -5.90
C LEU A 92 11.21 2.65 -6.69
N THR A 93 10.98 1.53 -6.02
CA THR A 93 10.62 0.26 -6.68
C THR A 93 9.37 0.38 -7.55
N THR A 94 8.37 1.14 -7.08
CA THR A 94 7.15 1.43 -7.84
C THR A 94 7.49 2.23 -9.10
N LEU A 95 8.22 3.33 -8.96
CA LEU A 95 8.61 4.20 -10.08
C LEU A 95 9.44 3.45 -11.12
N GLU A 96 10.40 2.64 -10.68
CA GLU A 96 11.22 1.82 -11.56
C GLU A 96 10.40 0.79 -12.35
N THR A 97 9.33 0.25 -11.77
CA THR A 97 8.41 -0.66 -12.48
C THR A 97 7.71 0.05 -13.63
N PHE A 98 7.19 1.26 -13.41
CA PHE A 98 6.54 2.03 -14.47
C PHE A 98 7.53 2.58 -15.50
N TRP A 99 8.72 2.99 -15.06
CA TRP A 99 9.76 3.54 -15.92
C TRP A 99 10.35 2.49 -16.88
N ASN A 100 10.64 1.29 -16.37
CA ASN A 100 11.26 0.22 -17.15
C ASN A 100 10.26 -0.71 -17.83
N GLY A 101 8.97 -0.59 -17.50
CA GLY A 101 7.92 -1.46 -18.04
C GLY A 101 7.78 -1.35 -19.57
N PRO A 102 7.55 -2.47 -20.28
CA PRO A 102 7.50 -2.48 -21.73
C PRO A 102 6.31 -1.66 -22.27
N GLN A 103 6.58 -0.73 -23.17
CA GLN A 103 5.57 0.10 -23.83
C GLN A 103 5.38 -0.32 -25.29
N GLY A 104 4.15 -0.31 -25.82
CA GLY A 104 3.92 -0.65 -27.22
C GLY A 104 2.46 -0.84 -27.62
N ALA A 105 2.23 -0.88 -28.94
CA ALA A 105 0.91 -1.02 -29.55
C ALA A 105 0.34 -2.46 -29.50
N GLY A 106 1.06 -3.39 -28.89
CA GLY A 106 0.61 -4.76 -28.70
C GLY A 106 -0.64 -4.81 -27.83
N SER A 107 -1.53 -5.77 -28.11
CA SER A 107 -2.75 -5.98 -27.33
C SER A 107 -2.48 -6.55 -25.93
N SER A 108 -1.27 -7.06 -25.68
CA SER A 108 -0.81 -7.67 -24.43
C SER A 108 0.71 -7.56 -24.30
N GLY A 109 1.24 -7.84 -23.10
CA GLY A 109 2.68 -7.88 -22.85
C GLY A 109 3.34 -6.51 -22.66
N THR A 110 2.54 -5.45 -22.58
CA THR A 110 3.00 -4.08 -22.32
C THR A 110 2.27 -3.50 -21.12
N ILE A 111 2.95 -2.62 -20.37
CA ILE A 111 2.38 -1.85 -19.26
C ILE A 111 1.57 -0.65 -19.78
N GLY A 112 1.89 -0.19 -20.99
CA GLY A 112 1.34 1.04 -21.55
C GLY A 112 1.66 1.25 -23.02
N TYR A 113 1.22 2.38 -23.55
CA TYR A 113 1.55 2.83 -24.89
C TYR A 113 1.66 4.36 -24.95
N GLN A 114 2.73 4.87 -25.60
CA GLN A 114 3.00 6.30 -25.79
C GLN A 114 3.00 7.12 -24.48
N GLY A 115 3.48 6.52 -23.39
CA GLY A 115 3.55 7.17 -22.07
C GLY A 115 2.23 7.18 -21.29
N LEU A 116 1.16 6.60 -21.84
CA LEU A 116 -0.04 6.26 -21.09
C LEU A 116 0.05 4.82 -20.59
N PHE A 117 -0.68 4.51 -19.52
CA PHE A 117 -0.70 3.19 -18.90
C PHE A 117 -2.09 2.55 -18.99
N TYR A 118 -2.13 1.21 -19.05
CA TYR A 118 -3.38 0.47 -18.99
C TYR A 118 -3.95 0.52 -17.57
N HIS A 119 -5.28 0.60 -17.45
CA HIS A 119 -5.98 0.70 -16.16
C HIS A 119 -5.54 -0.42 -15.19
N PHE A 120 -5.65 -1.67 -15.66
CA PHE A 120 -5.35 -2.83 -14.85
C PHE A 120 -4.10 -3.55 -15.34
N LEU A 121 -3.23 -3.89 -14.41
CA LEU A 121 -2.00 -4.64 -14.65
C LEU A 121 -2.05 -5.96 -13.88
N ASP A 122 -1.45 -6.99 -14.46
CA ASP A 122 -1.17 -8.22 -13.73
C ASP A 122 -0.19 -7.92 -12.58
N MET A 123 -0.52 -8.38 -11.38
CA MET A 123 0.23 -8.08 -10.15
C MET A 123 1.69 -8.55 -10.19
N THR A 124 2.02 -9.53 -11.04
CA THR A 124 3.36 -10.11 -11.11
C THR A 124 4.15 -9.54 -12.27
N THR A 125 3.57 -9.55 -13.46
CA THR A 125 4.26 -9.18 -14.70
C THR A 125 4.23 -7.70 -15.01
N ALA A 126 3.37 -6.91 -14.33
CA ALA A 126 3.15 -5.50 -14.61
C ALA A 126 2.71 -5.22 -16.07
N THR A 127 2.12 -6.21 -16.74
CA THR A 127 1.56 -6.05 -18.09
C THR A 127 0.05 -5.97 -18.05
N ARG A 128 -0.55 -5.39 -19.10
CA ARG A 128 -2.00 -5.25 -19.25
C ARG A 128 -2.73 -6.52 -18.86
N THR A 129 -3.61 -6.40 -17.88
CA THR A 129 -4.53 -7.47 -17.51
C THR A 129 -5.88 -7.26 -18.19
N TRP A 130 -6.51 -8.38 -18.56
CA TRP A 130 -7.77 -8.41 -19.27
C TRP A 130 -7.69 -7.60 -20.59
N SER A 131 -8.83 -7.13 -21.08
CA SER A 131 -8.91 -6.25 -22.24
C SER A 131 -9.18 -4.80 -21.81
N CYS A 132 -8.63 -4.36 -20.67
CA CYS A 132 -8.84 -3.01 -20.13
C CYS A 132 -8.23 -1.93 -21.03
N GLU A 133 -8.80 -0.75 -21.00
CA GLU A 133 -8.39 0.39 -21.80
C GLU A 133 -7.01 0.93 -21.42
N LEU A 134 -6.35 1.55 -22.39
CA LEU A 134 -5.27 2.50 -22.13
C LEU A 134 -5.91 3.73 -21.50
N SER A 135 -5.70 3.94 -20.20
CA SER A 135 -6.53 4.85 -19.42
C SER A 135 -5.85 6.18 -19.18
N THR A 136 -6.38 7.24 -19.81
CA THR A 136 -5.88 8.61 -19.60
C THR A 136 -6.17 9.13 -18.20
N ILE A 137 -7.33 8.78 -17.62
CA ILE A 137 -7.71 9.24 -16.29
C ILE A 137 -6.87 8.55 -15.21
N ASP A 138 -6.69 7.24 -15.30
CA ASP A 138 -5.92 6.52 -14.29
C ASP A 138 -4.42 6.80 -14.42
N THR A 139 -3.94 7.07 -15.64
CA THR A 139 -2.59 7.63 -15.83
C THR A 139 -2.46 8.99 -15.15
N ALA A 140 -3.46 9.88 -15.26
CA ALA A 140 -3.39 11.17 -14.59
C ALA A 140 -3.37 11.04 -13.06
N LEU A 141 -4.15 10.11 -12.50
CA LEU A 141 -4.16 9.81 -11.06
C LEU A 141 -2.83 9.21 -10.59
N LEU A 142 -2.27 8.27 -11.36
CA LEU A 142 -0.92 7.74 -11.11
C LEU A 142 0.10 8.88 -11.06
N MET A 143 0.10 9.75 -12.09
CA MET A 143 1.06 10.84 -12.19
C MET A 143 0.91 11.87 -11.07
N ALA A 144 -0.30 12.09 -10.55
CA ALA A 144 -0.50 12.94 -9.38
C ALA A 144 0.26 12.40 -8.15
N GLY A 145 0.16 11.09 -7.89
CA GLY A 145 0.92 10.42 -6.83
C GLY A 145 2.44 10.43 -7.08
N VAL A 146 2.87 10.26 -8.33
CA VAL A 146 4.29 10.36 -8.72
C VAL A 146 4.84 11.77 -8.43
N LEU A 147 4.08 12.81 -8.75
CA LEU A 147 4.48 14.19 -8.48
C LEU A 147 4.53 14.50 -6.99
N ASP A 148 3.56 14.00 -6.23
CA ASP A 148 3.53 14.13 -4.77
C ASP A 148 4.75 13.45 -4.13
N ALA A 149 5.04 12.20 -4.50
CA ALA A 149 6.23 11.48 -4.06
C ALA A 149 7.53 12.22 -4.43
N LYS A 150 7.63 12.73 -5.66
CA LYS A 150 8.78 13.54 -6.10
C LYS A 150 9.02 14.77 -5.23
N HIS A 151 7.95 15.42 -4.76
CA HIS A 151 8.06 16.58 -3.89
C HIS A 151 8.31 16.22 -2.43
N TYR A 152 7.71 15.13 -1.94
CA TYR A 152 7.82 14.70 -0.55
C TYR A 152 9.19 14.09 -0.22
N PHE A 153 9.74 13.27 -1.11
CA PHE A 153 11.06 12.65 -0.97
C PHE A 153 12.16 13.59 -1.49
N ASP A 154 12.48 14.62 -0.72
CA ASP A 154 13.39 15.72 -1.04
C ASP A 154 14.80 15.63 -0.41
N GLY A 155 15.10 14.52 0.25
CA GLY A 155 16.37 14.26 0.92
C GLY A 155 17.57 14.12 -0.01
N VAL A 156 18.77 14.12 0.59
CA VAL A 156 20.06 13.99 -0.11
C VAL A 156 20.53 12.53 -0.25
N ASP A 157 19.77 11.57 0.26
CA ASP A 157 20.01 10.15 0.06
C ASP A 157 19.89 9.77 -1.43
N ALA A 158 20.66 8.77 -1.88
CA ALA A 158 20.70 8.35 -3.27
C ALA A 158 19.32 7.85 -3.79
N THR A 159 18.54 7.18 -2.95
CA THR A 159 17.18 6.71 -3.24
C THR A 159 16.25 7.87 -3.49
N GLU A 160 16.25 8.87 -2.59
CA GLU A 160 15.39 10.06 -2.74
C GLU A 160 15.82 10.92 -3.93
N ILE A 161 17.12 11.03 -4.20
CA ILE A 161 17.63 11.66 -5.43
C ILE A 161 17.09 10.95 -6.67
N GLN A 162 17.11 9.60 -6.68
CA GLN A 162 16.64 8.81 -7.80
C GLN A 162 15.12 8.91 -8.00
N ILE A 163 14.33 9.02 -6.92
CA ILE A 163 12.87 9.29 -6.99
C ILE A 163 12.59 10.59 -7.77
N ARG A 164 13.47 11.58 -7.68
CA ARG A 164 13.28 12.90 -8.32
C ARG A 164 13.81 13.01 -9.74
N ALA A 165 14.67 12.08 -10.17
CA ALA A 165 15.36 12.09 -11.47
C ALA A 165 14.37 11.90 -12.63
#